data_AF-A0A7C1DJ38-F1
#
_entry.id   AF-A0A7C1DJ38-F1
#
_cell.length_a   1.000
_cell.length_b   1.000
_cell.length_c   1.000
_cell.angle_alpha   90.00
_cell.angle_beta   90.00
_cell.angle_gamma   90.00
#
_symmetry.space_group_name_H-M   'P 1'
#
loop_
_entity.id
_entity.type
_entity.pdbx_description
1 polymer ?
#
loop_
_entity_poly.entity_id
_entity_poly.type
_entity_poly.pdbx_seq_one_letter_code
_entity_poly.pdbx_strand_id
1 'polypeptide(L)'
;MRSFSRCCVFLFAISHFLIDPLPAQNPSVRNVTFEQAGDDIVVRYILAGESGRKYNVKLSLSDDFGMSFPIVPLSVEGDVGRDVRPGAGKQIVWRLRRDYPNGLEGDAFVFAVDADFQKEVNSSVIGLLFLIIWGGISILLSNLI
;
A
#
# COMPACT_ATOMS: atom_id res chain seq x y z
N MET A 1 40.64 52.32 19.37
CA MET A 1 40.90 50.87 19.60
C MET A 1 40.11 50.48 20.85
N ARG A 2 39.15 49.56 20.91
CA ARG A 2 38.59 48.56 19.99
C ARG A 2 37.09 48.42 20.32
N SER A 3 36.25 48.54 19.30
CA SER A 3 34.91 47.96 19.30
C SER A 3 35.04 46.44 19.27
N PHE A 4 34.22 45.70 20.00
CA PHE A 4 33.65 44.42 19.53
C PHE A 4 32.46 44.05 20.44
N SER A 5 31.39 44.82 20.25
CA SER A 5 30.03 44.29 20.26
C SER A 5 29.95 43.14 19.26
N ARG A 6 29.27 42.05 19.65
CA ARG A 6 28.95 40.80 18.90
C ARG A 6 29.55 39.53 19.53
N CYS A 7 29.03 39.13 20.68
CA CYS A 7 29.13 37.73 21.14
C CYS A 7 27.76 37.04 21.22
N CYS A 8 26.66 37.78 21.34
CA CYS A 8 25.33 37.18 21.53
C CYS A 8 24.56 36.81 20.25
N VAL A 9 25.07 37.12 19.05
CA VAL A 9 24.27 36.91 17.80
C VAL A 9 24.60 35.59 17.08
N PHE A 10 25.61 34.84 17.52
CA PHE A 10 26.02 33.58 16.86
C PHE A 10 25.47 32.30 17.49
N LEU A 11 24.72 32.38 18.59
CA LEU A 11 24.19 31.20 19.30
C LEU A 11 22.75 30.81 18.94
N PHE A 12 22.15 31.43 17.91
CA PHE A 12 20.81 31.06 17.41
C PHE A 12 20.80 30.50 15.98
N ALA A 13 21.95 30.43 15.31
CA ALA A 13 22.02 30.13 13.87
C ALA A 13 22.15 28.63 13.52
N ILE A 14 22.15 27.72 14.49
CA ILE A 14 22.33 26.27 14.25
C ILE A 14 21.21 25.43 14.89
N SER A 15 20.02 26.02 15.11
CA SER A 15 18.86 25.30 15.69
C SER A 15 17.78 24.90 14.67
N HIS A 16 18.01 25.17 13.39
CA HIS A 16 17.21 24.62 12.30
C HIS A 16 18.13 23.79 11.40
N PHE A 17 18.85 22.84 12.01
CA PHE A 17 19.32 21.69 11.24
C PHE A 17 18.07 21.03 10.71
N LEU A 18 17.77 21.34 9.44
CA LEU A 18 16.70 20.80 8.64
C LEU A 18 16.59 19.31 8.97
N ILE A 19 15.52 18.93 9.66
CA ILE A 19 15.09 17.54 9.69
C ILE A 19 14.55 17.33 8.28
N ASP A 20 15.45 17.03 7.34
CA ASP A 20 15.04 16.58 6.03
C ASP A 20 14.22 15.30 6.28
N PRO A 21 12.93 15.25 5.88
CA PRO A 21 12.16 14.04 6.02
C PRO A 21 12.87 12.97 5.21
N LEU A 22 13.35 11.93 5.89
CA LEU A 22 13.99 10.79 5.24
C LEU A 22 13.06 10.33 4.11
N PRO A 23 13.60 10.09 2.90
CA PRO A 23 12.77 9.60 1.81
C PRO A 23 12.05 8.34 2.28
N ALA A 24 10.72 8.35 2.19
CA ALA A 24 9.91 7.20 2.52
C ALA A 24 10.44 6.00 1.72
N GLN A 25 10.95 4.99 2.43
CA GLN A 25 11.45 3.79 1.77
C GLN A 25 10.26 3.13 1.09
N ASN A 26 10.33 3.02 -0.25
CA ASN A 26 9.31 2.32 -0.99
C ASN A 26 9.23 0.88 -0.47
N PRO A 27 8.02 0.33 -0.27
CA PRO A 27 7.90 -1.09 0.06
C PRO A 27 8.63 -1.94 -0.98
N SER A 28 9.27 -3.01 -0.52
CA SER A 28 9.85 -4.00 -1.42
C SER A 28 9.40 -5.40 -1.01
N VAL A 29 8.95 -6.16 -2.00
CA VAL A 29 8.61 -7.57 -1.86
C VAL A 29 9.78 -8.42 -2.33
N ARG A 30 10.12 -9.45 -1.56
CA ARG A 30 11.28 -10.31 -1.81
C ARG A 30 10.94 -11.78 -1.57
N ASN A 31 11.74 -12.66 -2.17
CA ASN A 31 11.68 -14.10 -1.96
C ASN A 31 10.27 -14.68 -2.17
N VAL A 32 9.62 -14.26 -3.26
CA VAL A 32 8.31 -14.79 -3.65
C VAL A 32 8.52 -16.24 -4.09
N THR A 33 7.86 -17.14 -3.39
CA THR A 33 7.85 -18.58 -3.67
C THR A 33 6.42 -19.06 -3.61
N PHE A 34 6.10 -20.13 -4.32
CA PHE A 34 4.77 -20.70 -4.27
C PHE A 34 4.82 -22.22 -4.30
N GLU A 35 3.81 -22.84 -3.72
CA GLU A 35 3.60 -24.28 -3.70
C GLU A 35 2.11 -24.57 -3.91
N GLN A 36 1.81 -25.70 -4.55
CA GLN A 36 0.44 -26.20 -4.62
C GLN A 36 0.18 -27.12 -3.43
N ALA A 37 -0.84 -26.80 -2.65
CA ALA A 37 -1.29 -27.57 -1.49
C ALA A 37 -2.72 -28.08 -1.75
N GLY A 38 -2.82 -29.20 -2.45
CA GLY A 38 -4.11 -29.72 -2.93
C GLY A 38 -4.70 -28.82 -4.02
N ASP A 39 -5.90 -28.30 -3.79
CA ASP A 39 -6.58 -27.37 -4.71
C ASP A 39 -6.23 -25.89 -4.47
N ASP A 40 -5.46 -25.60 -3.42
CA ASP A 40 -5.04 -24.24 -3.09
C ASP A 40 -3.59 -24.01 -3.52
N ILE A 41 -3.28 -22.75 -3.86
CA ILE A 41 -1.91 -22.28 -4.09
C ILE A 41 -1.49 -21.43 -2.91
N VAL A 42 -0.35 -21.75 -2.32
CA VAL A 42 0.22 -21.02 -1.19
C VAL A 42 1.43 -20.22 -1.68
N VAL A 43 1.32 -18.90 -1.65
CA VAL A 43 2.38 -17.97 -2.04
C VAL A 43 3.01 -17.38 -0.78
N ARG A 44 4.32 -17.52 -0.64
CA ARG A 44 5.10 -17.03 0.50
C ARG A 44 6.05 -15.93 0.05
N TYR A 45 6.17 -14.88 0.86
CA TYR A 45 7.03 -13.74 0.53
C TYR A 45 7.53 -13.01 1.80
N ILE A 46 8.47 -12.10 1.59
CA ILE A 46 8.96 -11.16 2.59
C ILE A 46 8.52 -9.76 2.16
N LEU A 47 7.83 -9.05 3.06
CA LEU A 47 7.48 -7.65 2.87
C LEU A 47 8.43 -6.76 3.68
N ALA A 48 9.32 -6.05 3.00
CA ALA A 48 10.15 -5.02 3.61
C ALA A 48 9.48 -3.64 3.45
N GLY A 49 9.43 -2.89 4.55
CA GLY A 49 8.82 -1.57 4.61
C GLY A 49 9.05 -0.93 5.99
N GLU A 50 8.56 0.29 6.17
CA GLU A 50 8.69 1.04 7.42
C GLU A 50 7.82 0.41 8.51
N SER A 51 8.40 0.22 9.70
CA SER A 51 7.68 -0.33 10.86
C SER A 51 6.50 0.57 11.24
N GLY A 52 5.35 -0.02 11.53
CA GLY A 52 4.12 0.71 11.87
C GLY A 52 3.30 1.20 10.68
N ARG A 53 3.84 1.15 9.46
CA ARG A 53 3.07 1.39 8.24
C ARG A 53 2.30 0.16 7.81
N LYS A 54 1.29 0.42 6.98
CA LYS A 54 0.45 -0.58 6.37
C LYS A 54 0.50 -0.45 4.85
N TYR A 55 0.39 -1.57 4.18
CA TYR A 55 0.53 -1.69 2.75
C TYR A 55 -0.72 -2.32 2.14
N ASN A 56 -0.98 -1.99 0.88
CA ASN A 56 -1.93 -2.70 0.05
C ASN A 56 -1.17 -3.71 -0.79
N VAL A 57 -1.34 -5.00 -0.51
CA VAL A 57 -0.67 -6.09 -1.21
C VAL A 57 -1.58 -6.64 -2.29
N LYS A 58 -1.05 -6.83 -3.50
CA LYS A 58 -1.77 -7.41 -4.64
C LYS A 58 -1.03 -8.64 -5.12
N LEU A 59 -1.78 -9.66 -5.51
CA LEU A 59 -1.26 -10.86 -6.15
C LEU A 59 -1.68 -10.82 -7.62
N SER A 60 -0.75 -11.13 -8.51
CA SER A 60 -1.01 -11.31 -9.93
C SER A 60 -0.23 -12.53 -10.44
N LEU A 61 -0.72 -13.10 -11.53
CA LEU A 61 -0.17 -14.28 -12.16
C LEU A 61 0.10 -14.00 -13.63
N SER A 62 1.28 -14.39 -14.06
CA SER A 62 1.70 -14.49 -15.45
C SER A 62 1.51 -15.92 -15.92
N ASP A 63 1.09 -16.08 -17.16
CA ASP A 63 1.05 -17.33 -17.94
C ASP A 63 2.07 -17.32 -19.10
N ASP A 64 2.98 -16.35 -19.12
CA ASP A 64 3.91 -16.07 -20.21
C ASP A 64 5.35 -15.83 -19.73
N PHE A 65 5.81 -16.62 -18.76
CA PHE A 65 7.16 -16.55 -18.18
C PHE A 65 7.49 -15.20 -17.52
N GLY A 66 6.48 -14.48 -17.03
CA GLY A 66 6.63 -13.18 -16.37
C GLY A 66 6.74 -11.99 -17.32
N MET A 67 6.41 -12.15 -18.61
CA MET A 67 6.39 -11.02 -19.56
C MET A 67 5.20 -10.09 -19.31
N SER A 68 4.06 -10.65 -18.89
CA SER A 68 2.86 -9.92 -18.50
C SER A 68 2.14 -10.61 -17.34
N PHE A 69 1.29 -9.88 -16.61
CA PHE A 69 0.56 -10.39 -15.44
C PHE A 69 -0.95 -10.15 -15.57
N PRO A 70 -1.62 -10.79 -16.55
CA PRO A 70 -3.02 -10.51 -16.85
C PRO A 70 -4.01 -11.14 -15.84
N ILE A 71 -3.59 -12.19 -15.14
CA ILE A 71 -4.48 -12.94 -14.23
C ILE A 71 -4.39 -12.33 -12.82
N VAL A 72 -5.54 -11.93 -12.27
CA VAL A 72 -5.65 -11.39 -10.91
C VAL A 72 -6.51 -12.33 -10.06
N PRO A 73 -5.90 -13.15 -9.19
CA PRO A 73 -6.62 -14.00 -8.25
C PRO A 73 -7.63 -13.22 -7.39
N LEU A 74 -8.87 -13.72 -7.30
CA LEU A 74 -9.96 -13.08 -6.56
C LEU A 74 -10.21 -13.80 -5.22
N SER A 75 -10.18 -15.13 -5.21
CA SER A 75 -10.43 -15.96 -4.02
C SER A 75 -9.16 -16.12 -3.17
N VAL A 76 -8.58 -15.01 -2.74
CA VAL A 76 -7.34 -14.94 -1.94
C VAL A 76 -7.60 -14.63 -0.47
N GLU A 77 -6.77 -15.19 0.41
CA GLU A 77 -6.80 -14.99 1.85
C GLU A 77 -5.38 -14.85 2.43
N GLY A 78 -5.26 -14.33 3.66
CA GLY A 78 -3.99 -14.17 4.36
C GLY A 78 -3.43 -12.75 4.30
N ASP A 79 -2.12 -12.62 4.12
CA ASP A 79 -1.40 -11.35 4.00
C ASP A 79 -1.60 -10.72 2.61
N VAL A 80 -2.84 -10.37 2.26
CA VAL A 80 -3.20 -9.80 0.95
C VAL A 80 -4.25 -8.69 1.12
N GLY A 81 -4.27 -7.75 0.17
CA GLY A 81 -5.16 -6.61 0.20
C GLY A 81 -4.69 -5.55 1.20
N ARG A 82 -5.64 -4.90 1.86
CA ARG A 82 -5.34 -3.74 2.69
C ARG A 82 -4.76 -4.11 4.06
N ASP A 83 -4.15 -3.12 4.69
CA ASP A 83 -3.70 -3.18 6.09
C ASP A 83 -2.55 -4.17 6.41
N VAL A 84 -1.83 -4.67 5.40
CA VAL A 84 -0.74 -5.63 5.61
C VAL A 84 0.49 -4.93 6.19
N ARG A 85 1.03 -5.47 7.29
CA ARG A 85 2.24 -4.96 7.95
C ARG A 85 3.51 -5.62 7.40
N PRO A 86 4.66 -4.90 7.34
CA PRO A 86 5.95 -5.49 7.01
C PRO A 86 6.32 -6.70 7.88
N GLY A 87 7.17 -7.57 7.35
CA GLY A 87 7.72 -8.72 8.04
C GLY A 87 8.06 -9.87 7.10
N ALA A 88 8.77 -10.87 7.65
CA ALA A 88 9.03 -12.13 6.98
C ALA A 88 7.89 -13.14 7.21
N GLY A 89 7.88 -14.22 6.43
CA GLY A 89 6.93 -15.32 6.58
C GLY A 89 5.49 -14.96 6.17
N LYS A 90 5.33 -13.97 5.29
CA LYS A 90 4.01 -13.58 4.79
C LYS A 90 3.45 -14.65 3.88
N GLN A 91 2.15 -14.87 3.95
CA GLN A 91 1.49 -15.93 3.22
C GLN A 91 0.17 -15.46 2.60
N ILE A 92 0.02 -15.72 1.30
CA ILE A 92 -1.24 -15.59 0.57
C ILE A 92 -1.69 -16.99 0.19
N VAL A 93 -2.94 -17.34 0.49
CA VAL A 93 -3.56 -18.58 0.04
C VAL A 93 -4.58 -18.24 -1.02
N TRP A 94 -4.41 -18.82 -2.21
CA TRP A 94 -5.34 -18.67 -3.31
C TRP A 94 -6.13 -19.96 -3.53
N ARG A 95 -7.46 -19.87 -3.44
CA ARG A 95 -8.36 -20.98 -3.75
C ARG A 95 -8.59 -21.06 -5.25
N LEU A 96 -7.65 -21.69 -5.97
CA LEU A 96 -7.64 -21.76 -7.44
C LEU A 96 -8.98 -22.22 -8.01
N ARG A 97 -9.55 -23.29 -7.46
CA ARG A 97 -10.81 -23.89 -7.94
C ARG A 97 -12.04 -22.99 -7.82
N ARG A 98 -12.01 -21.96 -6.97
CA ARG A 98 -13.13 -21.00 -6.87
C ARG A 98 -13.14 -20.01 -8.02
N ASP A 99 -11.97 -19.62 -8.48
CA ASP A 99 -11.82 -18.68 -9.60
C ASP A 99 -11.79 -19.44 -10.94
N TYR A 100 -11.14 -20.60 -10.96
CA TYR A 100 -10.97 -21.48 -12.11
C TYR A 100 -11.38 -22.91 -11.76
N PRO A 101 -12.69 -23.25 -11.85
CA PRO A 101 -13.19 -24.58 -11.48
C PRO A 101 -12.51 -25.72 -12.23
N ASN A 102 -12.15 -25.50 -13.49
CA ASN A 102 -11.46 -26.49 -14.33
C ASN A 102 -9.93 -26.48 -14.15
N GLY A 103 -9.40 -25.57 -13.35
CA GLY A 103 -7.96 -25.31 -13.22
C GLY A 103 -7.46 -24.34 -14.29
N LEU A 104 -6.14 -24.17 -14.33
CA LEU A 104 -5.42 -23.40 -15.33
C LEU A 104 -4.53 -24.34 -16.14
N GLU A 105 -4.45 -24.12 -17.45
CA GLU A 105 -3.60 -24.88 -18.36
C GLU A 105 -2.35 -24.06 -18.70
N GLY A 106 -1.19 -24.72 -18.76
CA GLY A 106 0.10 -24.09 -19.05
C GLY A 106 1.16 -24.43 -18.00
N ASP A 107 2.42 -24.17 -18.34
CA ASP A 107 3.56 -24.49 -17.47
C ASP A 107 4.40 -23.24 -17.12
N ALA A 108 4.07 -22.08 -17.70
CA ALA A 108 4.85 -20.85 -17.62
C ALA A 108 4.38 -19.89 -16.52
N PHE A 109 3.86 -20.45 -15.41
CA PHE A 109 3.24 -19.65 -14.36
C PHE A 109 4.27 -18.94 -13.47
N VAL A 110 4.14 -17.62 -13.36
CA VAL A 110 4.95 -16.78 -12.47
C VAL A 110 4.04 -15.87 -11.65
N PHE A 111 4.16 -15.93 -10.31
CA PHE A 111 3.45 -15.01 -9.43
C PHE A 111 4.25 -13.73 -9.22
N ALA A 112 3.57 -12.59 -9.33
CA ALA A 112 4.05 -11.30 -8.84
C ALA A 112 3.24 -10.87 -7.61
N VAL A 113 3.96 -10.30 -6.65
CA VAL A 113 3.38 -9.75 -5.43
C VAL A 113 3.83 -8.30 -5.34
N ASP A 114 2.88 -7.39 -5.52
CA ASP A 114 3.10 -5.95 -5.46
C ASP A 114 2.61 -5.41 -4.13
N ALA A 115 3.32 -4.42 -3.59
CA ALA A 115 2.93 -3.74 -2.36
C ALA A 115 2.98 -2.22 -2.56
N ASP A 116 1.88 -1.56 -2.29
CA ASP A 116 1.76 -0.10 -2.35
C ASP A 116 1.55 0.48 -0.95
N PHE A 117 2.10 1.65 -0.66
CA PHE A 117 1.80 2.36 0.58
C PHE A 117 0.32 2.73 0.67
N GLN A 118 -0.31 2.48 1.81
CA GLN A 118 -1.68 2.93 2.07
C GLN A 118 -1.70 4.43 2.33
N LYS A 119 -2.17 5.21 1.36
CA LYS A 119 -2.54 6.60 1.64
C LYS A 119 -3.74 6.61 2.57
N GLU A 120 -3.54 7.09 3.80
CA GLU A 120 -4.66 7.34 4.71
C GLU A 120 -5.58 8.38 4.07
N VAL A 121 -6.77 7.95 3.67
CA VAL A 121 -7.80 8.86 3.21
C VAL A 121 -8.37 9.54 4.45
N ASN A 122 -7.97 10.79 4.68
CA ASN A 122 -8.45 11.61 5.80
C ASN A 122 -9.99 11.62 5.80
N SER A 123 -10.60 10.86 6.71
CA SER A 123 -12.06 10.68 6.78
C SER A 123 -12.80 12.00 7.03
N SER A 124 -12.12 13.01 7.56
CA SER A 124 -12.63 14.38 7.73
C SER A 124 -12.98 15.06 6.40
N VAL A 125 -12.30 14.73 5.30
CA VAL A 125 -12.58 15.32 3.97
C VAL A 125 -13.85 14.72 3.37
N ILE A 126 -14.09 13.43 3.59
CA ILE A 126 -15.32 12.74 3.15
C ILE A 126 -16.53 13.29 3.91
N GLY A 127 -16.41 13.48 5.23
CA GLY A 127 -17.47 14.09 6.05
C GLY A 127 -17.84 15.50 5.61
N LEU A 128 -16.86 16.32 5.23
CA LEU A 128 -17.10 17.69 4.73
C LEU A 128 -17.84 17.68 3.37
N LEU A 129 -17.49 16.76 2.47
CA LEU A 129 -18.16 16.60 1.18
C LEU A 129 -19.63 16.16 1.32
N PHE A 130 -19.94 15.26 2.27
CA PHE A 130 -21.33 14.87 2.57
C PHE A 130 -22.19 16.06 3.04
N LEU A 131 -21.63 16.95 3.85
CA LEU A 131 -22.34 18.16 4.33
C LEU A 131 -22.58 19.17 3.21
N ILE A 132 -21.65 19.32 2.26
CA ILE A 132 -21.81 20.26 1.13
C ILE A 132 -22.92 19.78 0.17
N ILE A 133 -22.98 18.48 -0.12
CA ILE A 133 -23.96 17.92 -1.06
C ILE A 133 -25.39 17.98 -0.49
N TRP A 134 -25.58 17.63 0.78
CA TRP A 134 -26.91 17.70 1.42
C TRP A 134 -27.29 19.11 1.89
N GLY A 135 -26.34 19.86 2.45
CA GLY A 135 -26.58 21.24 2.91
C GLY A 135 -26.83 22.22 1.76
N GLY A 136 -26.14 22.06 0.62
CA GLY A 136 -26.32 22.91 -0.56
C GLY A 136 -27.68 22.73 -1.23
N ILE A 137 -28.21 21.50 -1.28
CA ILE A 137 -29.53 21.20 -1.85
C ILE A 137 -30.67 21.79 -0.99
N SER A 138 -30.56 21.76 0.35
CA SER A 138 -31.57 22.35 1.23
C SER A 138 -31.66 23.89 1.13
N ILE A 139 -30.53 24.59 0.93
CA ILE A 139 -30.52 26.06 0.83
C ILE A 139 -31.10 26.56 -0.51
N LEU A 140 -31.02 25.74 -1.57
CA LEU A 140 -31.60 26.05 -2.88
C LEU A 140 -33.12 25.84 -2.91
N LEU A 141 -33.67 24.88 -2.16
CA LEU A 141 -35.11 24.62 -2.10
C LEU A 141 -35.87 25.55 -1.15
N SER A 142 -35.22 26.13 -0.14
CA SER A 142 -35.84 27.09 0.79
C SER A 142 -36.01 28.50 0.22
N ASN A 143 -35.36 28.82 -0.91
CA ASN A 143 -35.47 30.11 -1.61
C ASN A 143 -36.41 30.05 -2.83
N LEU A 144 -37.14 28.93 -3.01
CA LEU A 144 -38.04 28.71 -4.16
C LEU A 144 -39.50 28.47 -3.75
N ILE A 145 -39.86 28.76 -2.49
CA ILE A 145 -41.23 28.74 -1.94
C ILE A 145 -41.54 30.11 -1.35
#